data_AF-A0A382HMF2-F1
#
_entry.id   AF-A0A382HMF2-F1
#
_cell.length_a   1.000
_cell.length_b   1.000
_cell.length_c   1.000
_cell.angle_alpha   90.00
_cell.angle_beta   90.00
_cell.angle_gamma   90.00
#
_symmetry.space_group_name_H-M   'P 1'
#
loop_
_entity.id
_entity.type
_entity.pdbx_description
1 polymer ?
#
loop_
_entity_poly.entity_id
_entity_poly.type
_entity_poly.pdbx_seq_one_letter_code
_entity_poly.pdbx_strand_id
1 'polypeptide(L)'
;MKNKIIELILKKSSTNNDRLIGVEIENIVYTKSGNRIPVNPSKDYSASDLLIDLIKNKDNKNEKYDYSMEPGGQIEWASTPYASLHDIHNEYNRHLESFRGLLVDNNLFT
;
A
#
# COMPACT_ATOMS: atom_id res chain seq x y z
N MET A 1 -3.27 20.93 -25.76
CA MET A 1 -2.95 19.93 -24.70
C MET A 1 -2.41 20.61 -23.45
N LYS A 2 -1.33 21.41 -23.53
CA LYS A 2 -0.76 22.20 -22.42
C LYS A 2 -1.80 22.98 -21.58
N ASN A 3 -2.66 23.76 -22.21
CA ASN A 3 -3.65 24.58 -21.49
C ASN A 3 -4.67 23.73 -20.72
N LYS A 4 -5.06 22.56 -21.24
CA LYS A 4 -5.98 21.63 -20.55
C LYS A 4 -5.34 21.01 -19.30
N ILE A 5 -4.03 20.75 -19.33
CA ILE A 5 -3.28 20.25 -18.16
C ILE A 5 -3.22 21.33 -17.09
N ILE A 6 -2.91 22.56 -17.49
CA ILE A 6 -2.87 23.71 -16.57
C ILE A 6 -4.24 23.94 -15.94
N GLU A 7 -5.31 23.94 -16.74
CA GLU A 7 -6.68 24.06 -16.25
C GLU A 7 -7.07 22.96 -15.28
N LEU A 8 -6.62 21.72 -15.51
CA LEU A 8 -6.90 20.59 -14.62
C LEU A 8 -6.20 20.77 -13.25
N ILE A 9 -4.92 21.14 -13.24
CA ILE A 9 -4.14 21.33 -12.02
C ILE A 9 -4.64 22.55 -11.23
N LEU A 10 -4.96 23.64 -11.93
CA LEU A 10 -5.46 24.88 -11.33
C LEU A 10 -6.97 24.89 -11.12
N LYS A 11 -7.67 23.79 -11.42
CA LYS A 11 -9.10 23.68 -11.21
C LYS A 11 -9.37 23.95 -9.73
N LYS A 12 -10.04 25.06 -9.46
CA LYS A 12 -10.32 25.55 -8.11
C LYS A 12 -10.87 24.40 -7.26
N SER A 13 -10.18 24.07 -6.18
CA SER A 13 -10.68 23.12 -5.18
C SER A 13 -12.04 23.58 -4.67
N SER A 14 -12.92 22.65 -4.30
CA SER A 14 -14.21 22.98 -3.69
C SER A 14 -13.99 23.94 -2.52
N THR A 15 -14.91 24.89 -2.35
CA THR A 15 -14.87 25.88 -1.25
C THR A 15 -15.13 25.28 0.13
N ASN A 16 -15.29 23.95 0.21
CA ASN A 16 -15.59 23.24 1.44
C ASN A 16 -14.30 22.90 2.20
N ASN A 17 -14.41 22.90 3.52
CA ASN A 17 -13.39 22.41 4.46
C ASN A 17 -13.24 20.87 4.44
N ASP A 18 -13.70 20.18 3.39
CA ASP A 18 -13.72 18.72 3.26
C ASP A 18 -12.35 18.17 2.78
N ARG A 19 -11.25 18.72 3.31
CA ARG A 19 -9.92 18.20 2.98
C ARG A 19 -9.77 16.81 3.57
N LEU A 20 -9.43 15.86 2.71
CA LEU A 20 -9.07 14.52 3.11
C LEU A 20 -7.55 14.40 3.21
N ILE A 21 -7.12 13.42 3.99
CA ILE A 21 -5.73 13.05 4.23
C ILE A 21 -5.58 11.62 3.69
N GLY A 22 -4.53 11.39 2.91
CA GLY A 22 -4.06 10.07 2.51
C GLY A 22 -2.64 9.85 3.04
N VAL A 23 -2.29 8.60 3.34
CA VAL A 23 -0.96 8.21 3.81
C VAL A 23 -0.46 7.04 2.98
N GLU A 24 0.79 7.12 2.54
CA GLU A 24 1.51 6.06 1.85
C GLU A 24 2.65 5.55 2.74
N ILE A 25 2.80 4.23 2.86
CA ILE A 25 3.83 3.58 3.68
C ILE A 25 4.50 2.48 2.87
N GLU A 26 5.79 2.65 2.60
CA GLU A 26 6.64 1.68 1.92
C GLU A 26 7.37 0.78 2.92
N ASN A 27 7.37 -0.53 2.65
CA ASN A 27 8.04 -1.53 3.47
C ASN A 27 9.08 -2.29 2.66
N ILE A 28 10.27 -2.48 3.23
CA ILE A 28 11.25 -3.44 2.74
C ILE A 28 11.10 -4.74 3.52
N VAL A 29 11.02 -5.86 2.83
CA VAL A 29 10.80 -7.18 3.43
C VAL A 29 12.06 -8.04 3.34
N TYR A 30 12.35 -8.74 4.42
CA TYR A 30 13.53 -9.58 4.61
C TYR A 30 13.17 -11.01 5.02
N THR A 31 14.00 -11.96 4.61
CA THR A 31 14.03 -13.32 5.15
C THR A 31 14.61 -13.33 6.57
N LYS A 32 14.38 -14.38 7.37
CA LYS A 32 15.03 -14.52 8.70
C LYS A 32 16.56 -14.46 8.68
N SER A 33 17.19 -14.75 7.55
CA SER A 33 18.64 -14.62 7.36
C SER A 33 19.10 -13.18 7.07
N GLY A 34 18.18 -12.21 7.04
CA GLY A 34 18.48 -10.79 6.82
C GLY A 34 18.66 -10.43 5.34
N ASN A 35 18.32 -11.32 4.41
CA ASN A 35 18.37 -11.04 2.98
C ASN A 35 17.06 -10.39 2.53
N ARG A 36 17.13 -9.41 1.62
CA ARG A 36 15.92 -8.90 0.96
C ARG A 36 15.28 -10.03 0.15
N ILE A 37 13.95 -10.08 0.14
CA ILE A 37 13.25 -11.01 -0.75
C ILE A 37 13.47 -10.61 -2.22
N PRO A 38 13.44 -11.56 -3.17
CA PRO A 38 13.49 -11.25 -4.60
C PRO A 38 12.31 -10.37 -5.00
N VAL A 39 12.52 -9.48 -5.99
CA VAL A 39 11.43 -8.63 -6.50
C VAL A 39 10.46 -9.44 -7.36
N ASN A 40 11.00 -10.15 -8.35
CA ASN A 40 10.24 -10.91 -9.33
C ASN A 40 9.93 -12.33 -8.82
N PRO A 41 8.89 -12.98 -9.35
CA PRO A 41 8.57 -14.37 -9.02
C PRO A 41 9.80 -15.27 -9.21
N SER A 42 10.02 -16.13 -8.22
CA SER A 42 11.15 -17.04 -8.19
C SER A 42 10.75 -18.37 -7.56
N LYS A 43 11.73 -19.22 -7.24
CA LYS A 43 11.46 -20.41 -6.44
C LYS A 43 11.09 -20.04 -4.98
N ASP A 44 11.64 -18.93 -4.49
CA ASP A 44 11.39 -18.41 -3.16
C ASP A 44 10.33 -17.30 -3.22
N TYR A 45 9.63 -17.10 -2.10
CA TYR A 45 8.56 -16.10 -1.98
C TYR A 45 9.12 -14.69 -2.25
N SER A 46 8.53 -14.01 -3.24
CA SER A 46 8.99 -12.73 -3.77
C SER A 46 8.08 -11.57 -3.36
N ALA A 47 8.55 -10.34 -3.58
CA ALA A 47 7.72 -9.15 -3.43
C ALA A 47 6.50 -9.17 -4.37
N SER A 48 6.65 -9.73 -5.58
CA SER A 48 5.53 -9.92 -6.51
C SER A 48 4.47 -10.88 -5.96
N ASP A 49 4.89 -11.98 -5.30
CA ASP A 49 3.96 -12.91 -4.66
C ASP A 49 3.23 -12.24 -3.49
N LEU A 50 3.97 -11.49 -2.66
CA LEU A 50 3.42 -10.73 -1.54
C LEU A 50 2.38 -9.70 -1.99
N LEU A 51 2.66 -8.95 -3.05
CA LEU A 51 1.72 -7.98 -3.62
C LEU A 51 0.44 -8.67 -4.09
N ILE A 52 0.56 -9.78 -4.82
CA ILE A 52 -0.59 -10.55 -5.31
C ILE A 52 -1.47 -11.03 -4.15
N ASP A 53 -0.86 -11.57 -3.10
CA ASP A 53 -1.62 -12.10 -1.96
C ASP A 53 -2.23 -11.00 -1.10
N LEU A 54 -1.56 -9.84 -0.98
CA LEU A 54 -2.12 -8.65 -0.34
C LEU A 54 -3.36 -8.13 -1.09
N ILE A 55 -3.29 -8.06 -2.42
CA ILE A 55 -4.41 -7.64 -3.27
C ILE A 55 -5.58 -8.63 -3.12
N LYS A 56 -5.34 -9.94 -3.18
CA LYS A 56 -6.39 -10.95 -2.92
C LYS A 56 -7.02 -10.78 -1.55
N ASN A 57 -6.22 -10.55 -0.50
CA ASN A 57 -6.71 -10.36 0.86
C ASN A 57 -7.56 -9.09 1.00
N LYS A 58 -7.13 -7.99 0.35
CA LYS A 58 -7.89 -6.74 0.25
C LYS A 58 -9.25 -6.97 -0.43
N ASP A 59 -9.24 -7.61 -1.59
CA ASP A 59 -10.45 -7.86 -2.38
C ASP A 59 -11.44 -8.75 -1.62
N ASN A 60 -10.96 -9.82 -0.98
CA ASN A 60 -11.79 -10.72 -0.16
C ASN A 60 -12.44 -10.01 1.04
N LYS A 61 -11.80 -8.96 1.56
CA LYS A 61 -12.29 -8.15 2.69
C LYS A 61 -13.06 -6.90 2.24
N ASN A 62 -13.22 -6.67 0.93
CA ASN A 62 -13.80 -5.45 0.35
C ASN A 62 -13.14 -4.16 0.90
N GLU A 63 -11.83 -4.18 1.09
CA GLU A 63 -11.07 -3.02 1.57
C GLU A 63 -10.80 -2.01 0.45
N LYS A 64 -10.70 -0.72 0.81
CA LYS A 64 -10.64 0.39 -0.16
C LYS A 64 -9.25 0.98 -0.37
N TYR A 65 -8.33 0.77 0.56
CA TYR A 65 -6.91 1.12 0.41
C TYR A 65 -6.28 0.35 -0.75
N ASP A 66 -5.10 0.76 -1.20
CA ASP A 66 -4.40 0.08 -2.31
C ASP A 66 -3.00 -0.38 -1.95
N TYR A 67 -2.47 -1.25 -2.82
CA TYR A 67 -1.10 -1.72 -2.76
C TYR A 67 -0.39 -1.49 -4.08
N SER A 68 0.87 -1.10 -4.00
CA SER A 68 1.75 -0.97 -5.14
C SER A 68 3.14 -1.56 -4.82
N MET A 69 3.96 -1.75 -5.84
CA MET A 69 5.35 -2.17 -5.66
C MET A 69 6.28 -1.14 -6.30
N GLU A 70 7.19 -0.63 -5.49
CA GLU A 70 8.19 0.33 -5.92
C GLU A 70 9.32 -0.33 -6.73
N PRO A 71 10.10 0.44 -7.51
CA PRO A 71 11.15 -0.10 -8.38
C PRO A 71 12.20 -0.96 -7.66
N GLY A 72 12.44 -0.71 -6.37
CA GLY A 72 13.37 -1.48 -5.54
C GLY A 72 12.75 -2.69 -4.85
N GLY A 73 11.50 -3.05 -5.17
CA GLY A 73 10.75 -4.15 -4.58
C GLY A 73 10.15 -3.85 -3.20
N GLN A 74 10.07 -2.58 -2.79
CA GLN A 74 9.31 -2.20 -1.61
C GLN A 74 7.83 -2.39 -1.88
N ILE A 75 7.09 -2.84 -0.87
CA ILE A 75 5.64 -2.91 -0.93
C ILE A 75 5.08 -1.66 -0.29
N GLU A 76 4.33 -0.88 -1.06
CA GLU A 76 3.62 0.29 -0.59
C GLU A 76 2.19 -0.08 -0.21
N TRP A 77 1.74 0.43 0.93
CA TRP A 77 0.33 0.55 1.27
C TRP A 77 -0.10 2.01 1.15
N ALA A 78 -1.15 2.29 0.38
CA ALA A 78 -1.74 3.61 0.21
C ALA A 78 -3.14 3.64 0.81
N SER A 79 -3.36 4.51 1.81
CA SER A 79 -4.64 4.59 2.51
C SER A 79 -5.77 5.11 1.60
N THR A 80 -7.00 4.75 1.92
CA THR A 80 -8.16 5.51 1.45
C THR A 80 -8.05 6.95 1.97
N PRO A 81 -8.44 7.98 1.22
CA PRO A 81 -8.47 9.34 1.73
C PRO A 81 -9.59 9.52 2.77
N TYR A 82 -9.24 9.99 3.97
CA TYR A 82 -10.18 10.21 5.08
C TYR A 82 -10.06 11.63 5.65
N ALA A 83 -11.15 12.13 6.26
CA ALA A 83 -11.10 13.39 6.98
C ALA A 83 -10.39 13.29 8.35
N SER A 84 -10.30 12.07 8.90
CA SER A 84 -9.76 11.80 10.23
C SER A 84 -8.54 10.89 10.18
N LEU A 85 -7.48 11.27 10.91
CA LEU A 85 -6.32 10.41 11.13
C LEU A 85 -6.68 9.12 11.89
N HIS A 86 -7.77 9.14 12.67
CA HIS A 86 -8.23 7.94 13.37
C HIS A 86 -8.76 6.89 12.39
N ASP A 87 -9.46 7.32 11.34
CA ASP A 87 -9.95 6.40 10.30
C ASP A 87 -8.79 5.79 9.51
N ILE A 88 -7.76 6.61 9.19
CA ILE A 88 -6.51 6.13 8.59
C ILE A 88 -5.84 5.11 9.50
N HIS A 89 -5.75 5.39 10.80
CA HIS A 89 -5.13 4.46 11.75
C HIS A 89 -5.89 3.13 11.86
N ASN A 90 -7.23 3.18 11.89
CA ASN A 90 -8.06 1.99 11.91
C ASN A 90 -7.91 1.17 10.63
N GLU A 91 -7.82 1.81 9.46
CA GLU A 91 -7.54 1.16 8.19
C GLU A 91 -6.13 0.54 8.16
N TYR A 92 -5.14 1.29 8.64
CA TYR A 92 -3.76 0.83 8.75
C TYR A 92 -3.64 -0.41 9.65
N ASN A 93 -4.40 -0.50 10.74
CA ASN A 93 -4.41 -1.70 11.60
C ASN A 93 -4.94 -2.94 10.86
N ARG A 94 -5.98 -2.80 10.01
CA ARG A 94 -6.50 -3.92 9.19
C ARG A 94 -5.52 -4.33 8.10
N HIS A 95 -4.82 -3.36 7.51
CA HIS A 95 -3.67 -3.63 6.64
C HIS A 95 -2.59 -4.42 7.40
N LEU A 96 -2.17 -3.97 8.60
CA LEU A 96 -1.13 -4.62 9.40
C LEU A 96 -1.47 -6.06 9.77
N GLU A 97 -2.74 -6.36 10.08
CA GLU A 97 -3.18 -7.74 10.32
C GLU A 97 -2.94 -8.63 9.11
N SER A 98 -3.33 -8.15 7.92
CA SER A 98 -3.17 -8.90 6.66
C SER A 98 -1.69 -9.03 6.27
N PHE A 99 -0.93 -7.94 6.38
CA PHE A 99 0.48 -7.90 6.03
C PHE A 99 1.33 -8.75 6.96
N ARG A 100 1.18 -8.59 8.28
CA ARG A 100 1.92 -9.42 9.26
C ARG A 100 1.55 -10.89 9.18
N GLY A 101 0.30 -11.22 8.88
CA GLY A 101 -0.12 -12.60 8.62
C GLY A 101 0.71 -13.23 7.51
N LEU A 102 0.78 -12.59 6.34
CA LEU A 102 1.58 -13.07 5.21
C LEU A 102 3.08 -13.14 5.54
N LEU A 103 3.63 -12.18 6.30
CA LEU A 103 5.02 -12.25 6.72
C LEU A 103 5.29 -13.44 7.64
N VAL A 104 4.40 -13.73 8.59
CA VAL A 104 4.53 -14.88 9.49
C VAL A 104 4.43 -16.19 8.71
N ASP A 105 3.44 -16.32 7.84
CA ASP A 105 3.20 -17.53 7.04
C ASP A 105 4.39 -17.87 6.11
N ASN A 106 5.14 -16.85 5.68
CA ASN A 106 6.29 -16.99 4.80
C ASN A 106 7.66 -16.87 5.51
N ASN A 107 7.69 -16.85 6.85
CA ASN A 107 8.92 -16.68 7.65
C ASN A 107 9.73 -15.40 7.30
N LEU A 108 9.05 -14.28 7.10
CA LEU A 108 9.63 -12.99 6.76
C LEU A 108 9.57 -12.00 7.94
N PHE A 109 10.14 -10.82 7.75
CA PHE A 109 9.96 -9.64 8.60
C PHE A 109 10.24 -8.35 7.81
N THR A 110 9.88 -7.20 8.38
CA THR A 110 10.27 -5.86 7.91
C THR A 110 11.22 -5.22 8.90
#